data_AF-A0A5B0MXX0-F1
#
_entry.id   AF-A0A5B0MXX0-F1
#
_cell.length_a   1.000
_cell.length_b   1.000
_cell.length_c   1.000
_cell.angle_alpha   90.00
_cell.angle_beta   90.00
_cell.angle_gamma   90.00
#
_symmetry.space_group_name_H-M   'P 1'
#
loop_
_entity.id
_entity.type
_entity.pdbx_description
1 polymer ?
#
loop_
_entity_poly.entity_id
_entity_poly.type
_entity_poly.pdbx_seq_one_letter_code
_entity_poly.pdbx_strand_id
1 'polypeptide(L)'
;MPSRTRGISWINDGAPGGKDSLSLLFEWLKSGNNYARWQSGDDKISLYRDLLAVFMSHGITHRKRCEASLRISCFQMSYNDGRRFLAATGVEVADDPLVKGT
;
A
#
# COMPACT_ATOMS: atom_id res chain seq x y z
N MET A 1 -3.00 -1.11 -32.17
CA MET A 1 -2.89 -1.52 -30.75
C MET A 1 -2.87 -0.26 -29.89
N PRO A 2 -3.91 0.06 -29.12
CA PRO A 2 -3.82 1.20 -28.21
C PRO A 2 -2.74 0.89 -27.18
N SER A 3 -1.72 1.75 -27.10
CA SER A 3 -0.68 1.63 -26.09
C SER A 3 -1.34 1.69 -24.72
N ARG A 4 -1.29 0.59 -23.96
CA ARG A 4 -1.65 0.58 -22.54
C ARG A 4 -0.74 1.60 -21.87
N THR A 5 -1.26 2.79 -21.56
CA THR A 5 -0.53 3.84 -20.86
C THR A 5 0.05 3.18 -19.61
N ARG A 6 1.38 3.02 -19.56
CA ARG A 6 2.03 2.49 -18.35
C ARG A 6 1.67 3.46 -17.24
N GLY A 7 0.89 2.99 -16.26
CA GLY A 7 0.52 3.81 -15.11
C GLY A 7 1.78 4.36 -14.42
N ILE A 8 1.65 5.53 -13.80
CA ILE A 8 2.76 6.17 -13.10
C ILE A 8 3.23 5.22 -11.98
N SER A 9 4.53 4.91 -11.97
CA SER A 9 5.18 4.09 -10.96
C SER A 9 4.86 4.60 -9.56
N TRP A 10 4.66 3.72 -8.59
CA TRP A 10 4.49 4.09 -7.16
C TRP A 10 5.81 4.18 -6.38
N ILE A 11 6.91 3.82 -7.06
CA ILE A 11 8.27 3.87 -6.55
C ILE A 11 8.99 4.92 -7.39
N ASN A 12 9.80 5.75 -6.74
CA ASN A 12 10.53 6.86 -7.37
C ASN A 12 9.64 7.91 -8.06
N ASP A 13 8.42 8.14 -7.55
CA ASP A 13 7.49 9.17 -8.04
C ASP A 13 7.36 10.39 -7.12
N GLY A 14 8.13 10.40 -6.03
CA GLY A 14 8.30 11.55 -5.16
C GLY A 14 9.33 12.54 -5.69
N ALA A 15 9.45 13.68 -5.01
CA ALA A 15 10.52 14.65 -5.26
C ALA A 15 11.92 14.04 -5.01
N PRO A 16 13.00 14.58 -5.59
CA PRO A 16 14.36 14.12 -5.31
C PRO A 16 14.66 14.13 -3.80
N GLY A 17 15.04 12.97 -3.25
CA GLY A 17 15.28 12.79 -1.81
C GLY A 17 14.02 12.67 -0.93
N GLY A 18 12.83 12.74 -1.53
CA GLY A 18 11.54 12.55 -0.86
C GLY A 18 11.04 11.11 -0.89
N LYS A 19 9.98 10.84 -0.12
CA LYS A 19 9.29 9.55 -0.12
C LYS A 19 8.44 9.38 -1.38
N ASP A 20 8.40 8.15 -1.89
CA ASP A 20 7.50 7.76 -2.97
C ASP A 20 6.08 7.44 -2.46
N SER A 21 5.14 7.34 -3.39
CA SER A 21 3.73 7.05 -3.06
C SER A 21 3.57 5.72 -2.33
N LEU A 22 4.40 4.72 -2.63
CA LEU A 22 4.32 3.42 -2.00
C LEU A 22 4.68 3.51 -0.52
N SER A 23 5.78 4.18 -0.21
CA SER A 23 6.28 4.40 1.15
C SER A 23 5.28 5.20 1.98
N LEU A 24 4.76 6.28 1.43
CA LEU A 24 3.74 7.11 2.09
C LEU A 24 2.44 6.35 2.34
N LEU A 25 2.02 5.51 1.39
CA LEU A 25 0.85 4.65 1.57
C LEU A 25 1.05 3.67 2.74
N PHE A 26 2.22 3.03 2.83
CA PHE A 26 2.53 2.13 3.94
C PHE A 26 2.59 2.86 5.29
N GLU A 27 3.23 4.02 5.36
CA GLU A 27 3.27 4.83 6.58
C GLU A 27 1.86 5.26 7.02
N TRP A 28 1.02 5.70 6.07
CA TRP A 28 -0.36 6.06 6.36
C TRP A 28 -1.16 4.85 6.88
N LEU A 29 -1.01 3.67 6.29
CA LEU A 29 -1.68 2.45 6.75
C LEU A 29 -1.26 2.06 8.17
N LYS A 30 0.02 2.25 8.52
CA LYS A 30 0.57 1.97 9.86
C LYS A 30 0.21 3.04 10.90
N SER A 31 -0.23 4.21 10.48
CA SER A 31 -0.56 5.32 11.37
C SER A 31 -1.93 5.13 12.03
N GLY A 32 -1.96 5.19 13.36
CA GLY A 32 -3.20 5.11 14.14
C GLY A 32 -4.01 3.85 13.83
N ASN A 33 -5.31 4.03 13.54
CA ASN A 33 -6.24 2.95 13.17
C ASN A 33 -6.63 2.99 11.68
N ASN A 34 -5.83 3.62 10.82
CA ASN A 34 -6.18 3.84 9.41
C ASN A 34 -6.44 2.54 8.65
N TYR A 35 -5.60 1.51 8.83
CA TYR A 35 -5.85 0.22 8.20
C TYR A 35 -7.10 -0.47 8.73
N ALA A 36 -7.37 -0.41 10.04
CA ALA A 36 -8.58 -0.99 10.63
C ALA A 36 -9.85 -0.31 10.09
N ARG A 37 -9.86 1.03 10.03
CA ARG A 37 -10.94 1.83 9.41
C ARG A 37 -11.08 1.56 7.92
N TRP A 38 -9.96 1.32 7.23
CA TRP A 38 -10.02 0.88 5.86
C TRP A 38 -10.66 -0.51 5.77
N GLN A 39 -10.27 -1.47 6.61
CA GLN A 39 -10.78 -2.82 6.55
C GLN A 39 -12.28 -2.91 6.88
N SER A 40 -12.79 -2.10 7.83
CA SER A 40 -14.21 -2.09 8.22
C SER A 40 -15.16 -1.68 7.11
N GLY A 41 -14.66 -1.08 6.02
CA GLY A 41 -15.50 -0.58 4.93
C GLY A 41 -16.09 0.81 5.22
N ASP A 42 -15.74 1.42 6.36
CA ASP A 42 -16.15 2.78 6.70
C ASP A 42 -15.65 3.80 5.67
N ASP A 43 -16.30 4.98 5.66
CA ASP A 43 -16.17 6.09 4.71
C ASP A 43 -14.82 6.13 3.95
N LYS A 44 -14.77 5.37 2.86
CA LYS A 44 -13.61 5.23 1.98
C LYS A 44 -13.24 6.54 1.29
N ILE A 45 -14.19 7.47 1.19
CA ILE A 45 -13.96 8.79 0.59
C ILE A 45 -13.19 9.65 1.58
N SER A 46 -13.61 9.67 2.85
CA SER A 46 -12.90 10.37 3.93
C SER A 46 -11.48 9.82 4.12
N LEU A 47 -11.33 8.49 4.22
CA LEU A 47 -10.00 7.87 4.34
C LEU A 47 -9.09 8.17 3.14
N TYR A 48 -9.66 8.22 1.94
CA TYR A 48 -8.90 8.63 0.77
C TYR A 48 -8.48 10.11 0.82
N ARG A 49 -9.34 11.01 1.35
CA ARG A 49 -8.97 12.42 1.53
C ARG A 49 -7.82 12.58 2.50
N ASP A 50 -7.81 11.83 3.60
CA ASP A 50 -6.71 11.80 4.56
C ASP A 50 -5.40 11.35 3.87
N LEU A 51 -5.45 10.26 3.11
CA LEU A 51 -4.31 9.76 2.36
C LEU A 51 -3.85 10.74 1.27
N LEU A 52 -4.78 11.38 0.57
CA LEU A 52 -4.48 12.39 -0.45
C LEU A 52 -3.76 13.59 0.17
N ALA A 53 -4.14 14.02 1.36
CA ALA A 53 -3.44 15.08 2.09
C ALA A 53 -1.98 14.68 2.39
N VAL A 54 -1.73 13.41 2.74
CA VAL A 54 -0.35 12.89 2.91
C VAL A 54 0.44 12.97 1.60
N PHE A 55 -0.12 12.51 0.48
CA PHE A 55 0.55 12.62 -0.82
C PHE A 55 0.84 14.07 -1.21
N MET A 56 -0.14 14.96 -1.07
CA MET A 56 0.01 16.37 -1.42
C MET A 56 1.07 17.07 -0.56
N SER A 57 1.17 16.74 0.72
CA SER A 57 2.22 17.28 1.61
C SER A 57 3.64 16.89 1.19
N HIS A 58 3.79 15.85 0.35
CA HIS A 58 5.06 15.39 -0.22
C HIS A 58 5.20 15.73 -1.72
N GLY A 59 4.35 16.62 -2.25
CA GLY A 59 4.40 17.04 -3.66
C GLY A 59 3.82 16.04 -4.66
N ILE A 60 3.17 14.97 -4.19
CA ILE A 60 2.56 13.95 -5.04
C ILE A 60 1.08 14.32 -5.27
N THR A 61 0.76 14.75 -6.50
CA THR A 61 -0.58 15.27 -6.84
C THR A 61 -1.35 14.40 -7.84
N HIS A 62 -0.71 13.37 -8.40
CA HIS A 62 -1.26 12.60 -9.52
C HIS A 62 -2.04 11.35 -9.09
N ARG A 63 -2.03 10.99 -7.79
CA ARG A 63 -2.67 9.76 -7.28
C ARG A 63 -4.17 9.89 -7.23
N LYS A 64 -4.85 8.83 -7.70
CA LYS A 64 -6.31 8.75 -7.71
C LYS A 64 -6.82 7.75 -6.69
N ARG A 65 -8.07 7.96 -6.24
CA ARG A 65 -8.77 7.08 -5.30
C ARG A 65 -8.82 5.62 -5.77
N CYS A 66 -9.18 5.39 -7.03
CA CYS A 66 -9.26 4.03 -7.57
C CYS A 66 -7.90 3.32 -7.55
N GLU A 67 -6.81 4.02 -7.84
CA GLU A 67 -5.46 3.47 -7.82
C GLU A 67 -5.00 3.16 -6.39
N ALA A 68 -5.24 4.07 -5.44
CA ALA A 68 -4.95 3.86 -4.03
C ALA A 68 -5.76 2.69 -3.45
N SER A 69 -7.06 2.64 -3.75
CA SER A 69 -7.91 1.51 -3.35
C SER A 69 -7.40 0.18 -3.87
N LEU A 70 -7.08 0.13 -5.18
CA LEU A 70 -6.53 -1.07 -5.80
C LEU A 70 -5.21 -1.49 -5.13
N ARG A 71 -4.34 -0.52 -4.85
CA ARG A 71 -3.03 -0.78 -4.25
C ARG A 71 -3.13 -1.37 -2.85
N ILE A 72 -4.01 -0.82 -2.00
CA ILE A 72 -4.26 -1.37 -0.66
C ILE A 72 -4.83 -2.79 -0.75
N SER A 73 -5.79 -3.03 -1.66
CA SER A 73 -6.36 -4.36 -1.88
C SER A 73 -5.30 -5.37 -2.34
N CYS A 74 -4.37 -4.98 -3.23
CA CYS A 74 -3.27 -5.83 -3.66
C CYS A 74 -2.36 -6.23 -2.49
N PHE A 75 -2.05 -5.31 -1.56
CA PHE A 75 -1.26 -5.67 -0.38
C PHE A 75 -2.00 -6.65 0.53
N GLN A 76 -3.29 -6.42 0.75
CA GLN A 76 -4.10 -7.32 1.55
C GLN A 76 -4.16 -8.73 0.93
N MET A 77 -4.34 -8.82 -0.40
CA MET A 77 -4.30 -10.11 -1.11
C MET A 77 -2.94 -10.79 -0.97
N SER A 78 -1.85 -10.07 -1.26
CA SER A 78 -0.49 -10.62 -1.16
C SER A 78 -0.14 -11.08 0.26
N TYR A 79 -0.54 -10.33 1.28
CA TYR A 79 -0.38 -10.73 2.68
C TYR A 79 -1.18 -11.98 3.02
N ASN A 80 -2.44 -12.05 2.58
CA ASN A 80 -3.30 -13.21 2.81
C ASN A 80 -2.77 -14.46 2.10
N ASP A 81 -2.24 -14.31 0.89
CA ASP A 81 -1.64 -15.41 0.13
C ASP A 81 -0.38 -15.92 0.83
N GLY A 82 0.50 -15.03 1.30
CA GLY A 82 1.67 -15.40 2.10
C GLY A 82 1.27 -16.13 3.40
N ARG A 83 0.27 -15.62 4.11
CA ARG A 83 -0.28 -16.29 5.31
C ARG A 83 -0.81 -17.68 5.02
N ARG A 84 -1.55 -17.86 3.91
CA ARG A 84 -2.09 -19.16 3.49
C ARG A 84 -0.97 -20.12 3.13
N PHE A 85 0.06 -19.65 2.44
CA PHE A 85 1.24 -20.45 2.12
C PHE A 85 1.91 -20.96 3.40
N LEU A 86 2.20 -20.08 4.36
CA LEU A 86 2.82 -20.46 5.65
C LEU A 86 1.96 -21.47 6.42
N ALA A 87 0.65 -21.26 6.48
CA ALA A 87 -0.28 -22.20 7.12
C ALA A 87 -0.30 -23.58 6.44
N ALA A 88 -0.12 -23.64 5.12
CA ALA A 88 -0.08 -24.89 4.36
C ALA A 88 1.26 -25.62 4.45
N THR A 89 2.38 -24.90 4.65
CA THR A 89 3.73 -25.48 4.71
C THR A 89 4.20 -25.81 6.13
N GLY A 90 3.50 -25.33 7.17
CA GLY A 90 3.89 -25.53 8.56
C GLY A 90 5.09 -24.68 8.99
N VAL A 91 5.47 -23.67 8.20
CA VAL A 91 6.51 -22.71 8.54
C VAL A 91 5.86 -21.57 9.33
N GLU A 92 6.22 -21.40 10.60
CA GLU A 92 5.79 -20.23 11.38
C GLU A 92 6.41 -18.95 10.80
N VAL A 93 5.70 -17.81 10.86
CA VAL A 93 6.19 -16.51 10.33
C VAL A 93 7.56 -16.13 10.91
N ALA A 94 7.84 -16.54 12.15
CA ALA A 94 9.11 -16.29 12.83
C ALA A 94 10.27 -17.10 12.23
N ASP A 95 9.99 -18.19 11.53
CA ASP A 95 10.95 -19.08 10.87
C ASP A 95 11.07 -18.86 9.36
N ASP A 96 10.33 -17.88 8.82
CA ASP A 96 10.42 -17.50 7.41
C ASP A 96 11.83 -16.93 7.11
N PRO A 97 12.59 -17.53 6.17
CA PRO A 97 13.92 -17.07 5.78
C PRO A 97 13.95 -15.64 5.22
N LEU A 98 12.80 -15.08 4.82
CA LEU A 98 12.69 -13.70 4.35
C LEU A 98 12.53 -12.68 5.49
N VAL A 99 12.10 -13.14 6.68
CA VAL A 99 11.95 -12.32 7.89
C VAL A 99 13.21 -12.41 8.76
N LYS A 100 13.84 -13.59 8.81
CA LYS A 100 15.19 -13.75 9.34
C LYS A 100 16.17 -13.21 8.31
N GLY A 101 16.43 -11.91 8.35
CA GLY A 101 17.53 -11.32 7.57
C GLY A 101 18.79 -12.20 7.69
N THR A 102 19.36 -12.56 6.54
CA THR A 102 20.66 -13.23 6.42
C THR A 102 21.72 -12.61 7.30
#